data_AF-M1PIT7-F1
#
_entry.id   AF-M1PIT7-F1
#
_cell.length_a   1.000
_cell.length_b   1.000
_cell.length_c   1.000
_cell.angle_alpha   90.00
_cell.angle_beta   90.00
_cell.angle_gamma   90.00
#
_symmetry.space_group_name_H-M   'P 1'
#
loop_
_entity.id
_entity.type
_entity.pdbx_description
1 polymer ?
#
loop_
_entity_poly.entity_id
_entity_poly.type
_entity_poly.pdbx_seq_one_letter_code
_entity_poly.pdbx_strand_id
1 'polypeptide(L)'
;MLRKYFHISFIVIVLILCSVIVNAKENSVTCLPCEDVQHAADLAAIEKKLLIFSNNSLESLDEKERDWYETFQKGGLLFDGWQEISDDVVARVPEREKVKTKVSMLALGLKIGCEWSKENDVRKISTDMLKDWGKVIQKTVNKSPHEISVVISSIEHEVDRLLF
;
A
#
# COMPACT_ATOMS: atom_id res chain seq x y z
N MET A 1 2.42 -40.91 13.94
CA MET A 1 3.49 -41.22 12.96
C MET A 1 3.08 -40.69 11.56
N LEU A 2 3.02 -39.36 11.39
CA LEU A 2 2.47 -38.68 10.19
C LEU A 2 3.35 -37.48 9.77
N ARG A 3 4.68 -37.65 9.82
CA ARG A 3 5.63 -36.54 9.59
C ARG A 3 6.52 -36.70 8.35
N LYS A 4 6.16 -37.59 7.41
CA LYS A 4 7.00 -37.88 6.21
C LYS A 4 6.38 -37.54 4.86
N TYR A 5 5.10 -37.18 4.77
CA TYR A 5 4.44 -36.92 3.47
C TYR A 5 4.44 -35.45 3.01
N PHE A 6 4.71 -34.48 3.89
CA PHE A 6 4.68 -33.06 3.52
C PHE A 6 5.95 -32.58 2.78
N HIS A 7 7.07 -33.29 2.93
CA HIS A 7 8.36 -32.87 2.38
C HIS A 7 8.57 -33.30 0.91
N ILE A 8 7.80 -34.28 0.44
CA ILE A 8 7.92 -34.83 -0.92
C ILE A 8 7.14 -33.96 -1.92
N SER A 9 6.00 -33.37 -1.53
CA SER A 9 5.22 -32.48 -2.41
C SER A 9 5.94 -31.17 -2.75
N PHE A 10 6.73 -30.60 -1.84
CA PHE A 10 7.44 -29.33 -2.12
C PHE A 10 8.60 -29.51 -3.10
N ILE A 11 9.30 -30.64 -3.02
CA ILE A 11 10.42 -30.96 -3.93
C ILE A 11 9.91 -31.22 -5.36
N VAL A 12 8.75 -31.88 -5.50
CA VAL A 12 8.15 -32.11 -6.83
C VAL A 12 7.65 -30.80 -7.46
N ILE A 13 7.11 -29.85 -6.68
CA ILE A 13 6.70 -28.53 -7.19
C ILE A 13 7.92 -27.68 -7.60
N VAL A 14 9.00 -27.69 -6.81
CA VAL A 14 10.25 -26.98 -7.16
C VAL A 14 10.91 -27.58 -8.39
N LEU A 15 10.86 -28.91 -8.58
CA LEU A 15 11.39 -29.56 -9.77
C LEU A 15 10.52 -29.34 -11.01
N ILE A 16 9.20 -29.23 -10.87
CA ILE A 16 8.30 -28.85 -11.97
C ILE A 16 8.53 -27.39 -12.37
N LEU A 17 8.74 -26.49 -11.41
CA LEU A 17 9.11 -25.09 -11.71
C LEU A 17 10.49 -24.97 -12.38
N CYS A 18 11.48 -25.79 -11.98
CA CYS A 18 12.77 -25.83 -12.68
C CYS A 18 12.68 -26.44 -14.09
N SER A 19 11.75 -27.37 -14.33
CA SER A 19 11.60 -28.02 -15.64
C SER A 19 10.90 -27.12 -16.68
N VAL A 20 10.09 -26.16 -16.24
CA VAL A 20 9.51 -25.13 -17.14
C VAL A 20 10.55 -24.09 -17.56
N ILE A 21 11.64 -23.91 -16.81
CA ILE A 21 12.68 -22.92 -17.12
C ILE A 21 13.75 -23.45 -18.09
N VAL A 22 13.89 -24.77 -18.29
CA VAL A 22 15.06 -25.33 -18.99
C VAL A 22 14.79 -25.92 -20.39
N ASN A 23 13.56 -25.89 -20.91
CA ASN A 23 13.29 -26.45 -22.25
C ASN A 23 12.67 -25.47 -23.26
N ALA A 24 13.36 -24.36 -23.48
CA ALA A 24 13.29 -23.62 -24.74
C ALA A 24 14.69 -23.07 -25.07
N LYS A 25 15.51 -23.89 -25.73
CA LYS A 25 16.78 -23.44 -26.31
C LYS A 25 16.59 -23.29 -27.82
N GLU A 26 16.23 -22.08 -28.24
CA GLU A 26 16.67 -21.52 -29.51
C GLU A 26 16.46 -19.99 -29.52
N ASN A 27 17.58 -19.27 -29.42
CA ASN A 27 17.84 -17.91 -29.91
C ASN A 27 16.65 -16.92 -29.99
N SER A 28 16.30 -16.36 -28.85
CA SER A 28 16.16 -14.91 -28.76
C SER A 28 16.58 -14.49 -27.37
N VAL A 29 17.68 -13.75 -27.26
CA VAL A 29 17.84 -12.83 -26.14
C VAL A 29 16.75 -11.78 -26.33
N THR A 30 15.52 -12.11 -25.92
CA THR A 30 14.54 -11.08 -25.62
C THR A 30 15.07 -10.45 -24.36
N CYS A 31 15.89 -9.42 -24.52
CA CYS A 31 15.98 -8.39 -23.51
C CYS A 31 14.55 -8.12 -23.05
N LEU A 32 14.27 -8.17 -21.74
CA LEU A 32 13.03 -7.60 -21.23
C LEU A 32 12.86 -6.24 -21.94
N PRO A 33 11.67 -5.94 -22.48
CA PRO A 33 11.40 -4.63 -23.07
C PRO A 33 11.99 -3.57 -22.15
N CYS A 34 12.78 -2.65 -22.70
CA CYS A 34 13.45 -1.62 -21.89
C CYS A 34 12.46 -0.84 -21.01
N GLU A 35 11.19 -0.79 -21.43
CA GLU A 35 10.04 -0.27 -20.67
C GLU A 35 9.76 -1.04 -19.37
N ASP A 36 9.83 -2.38 -19.38
CA ASP A 36 9.60 -3.21 -18.18
C ASP A 36 10.74 -3.08 -17.16
N VAL A 37 11.99 -2.93 -17.66
CA VAL A 37 13.17 -2.71 -16.82
C VAL A 37 13.17 -1.30 -16.21
N GLN A 38 12.78 -0.30 -17.00
CA GLN A 38 12.66 1.08 -16.52
C GLN A 38 11.52 1.20 -15.49
N HIS A 39 10.39 0.55 -15.72
CA HIS A 39 9.27 0.52 -14.79
C HIS A 39 9.69 -0.08 -13.44
N ALA A 40 10.40 -1.21 -13.43
CA ALA A 40 10.90 -1.81 -12.19
C ALA A 40 11.90 -0.90 -11.44
N ALA A 41 12.78 -0.21 -12.15
CA ALA A 41 13.72 0.74 -11.56
C ALA A 41 13.00 1.97 -10.96
N ASP A 42 12.00 2.50 -11.66
CA ASP A 42 11.18 3.61 -11.19
C ASP A 42 10.38 3.22 -9.94
N LEU A 43 9.84 2.01 -9.89
CA LEU A 43 9.17 1.46 -8.72
C LEU A 43 10.11 1.37 -7.51
N ALA A 44 11.32 0.82 -7.69
CA ALA A 44 12.30 0.74 -6.61
C ALA A 44 12.74 2.13 -6.11
N ALA A 45 12.85 3.10 -7.01
CA ALA A 45 13.15 4.49 -6.65
C ALA A 45 12.00 5.14 -5.87
N ILE A 46 10.75 4.89 -6.26
CA ILE A 46 9.55 5.35 -5.55
C ILE A 46 9.49 4.73 -4.15
N GLU A 47 9.68 3.42 -4.03
CA GLU A 47 9.69 2.72 -2.73
C GLU A 47 10.76 3.29 -1.79
N LYS A 48 11.99 3.50 -2.30
CA LYS A 48 13.07 4.10 -1.53
C LYS A 48 12.72 5.52 -1.07
N LYS A 49 12.13 6.33 -1.95
CA LYS A 49 11.73 7.71 -1.61
C LYS A 49 10.61 7.72 -0.58
N LEU A 50 9.65 6.79 -0.68
CA LEU A 50 8.59 6.61 0.29
C LEU A 50 9.13 6.23 1.66
N LEU A 51 10.11 5.32 1.71
CA LEU A 51 10.75 4.89 2.96
C LEU A 51 11.45 6.07 3.66
N ILE A 52 12.24 6.86 2.92
CA ILE A 52 12.93 8.02 3.47
C ILE A 52 11.93 9.07 3.96
N PHE A 53 10.91 9.37 3.16
CA PHE A 53 9.87 10.33 3.53
C PHE A 53 9.07 9.87 4.76
N SER A 54 8.75 8.58 4.84
CA SER A 54 8.11 7.96 6.00
C SER A 54 8.97 8.09 7.25
N ASN A 55 10.26 7.71 7.18
CA ASN A 55 11.14 7.79 8.34
C ASN A 55 11.25 9.22 8.88
N ASN A 56 11.49 10.20 7.99
CA ASN A 56 11.58 11.59 8.40
C ASN A 56 10.27 12.10 9.05
N SER A 57 9.12 11.72 8.49
CA SER A 57 7.82 12.12 9.04
C SER A 57 7.58 11.51 10.42
N LEU A 58 7.96 10.24 10.62
CA LEU A 58 7.79 9.54 11.90
C LEU A 58 8.78 9.98 12.98
N GLU A 59 10.00 10.38 12.58
CA GLU A 59 11.00 10.95 13.50
C GLU A 59 10.56 12.30 14.08
N SER A 60 9.73 13.05 13.35
CA SER A 60 9.20 14.33 13.84
C SER A 60 8.06 14.21 14.86
N LEU A 61 7.49 13.01 15.03
CA LEU A 61 6.41 12.77 16.00
C LEU A 61 6.99 12.59 17.41
N ASP A 62 6.34 13.23 18.38
CA ASP A 62 6.59 12.91 19.79
C ASP A 62 6.04 11.51 20.17
N GLU A 63 6.30 11.07 21.41
CA GLU A 63 5.89 9.75 21.88
C GLU A 63 4.37 9.54 21.83
N LYS A 64 3.60 10.55 22.23
CA LYS A 64 2.13 10.50 22.28
C LYS A 64 1.55 10.52 20.87
N GLU A 65 2.08 11.37 20.01
CA GLU A 65 1.71 11.41 18.59
C GLU A 65 2.02 10.07 17.90
N ARG A 66 3.15 9.43 18.24
CA ARG A 66 3.50 8.12 17.71
C ARG A 66 2.49 7.04 18.11
N ASP A 67 2.04 7.02 19.36
CA ASP A 67 1.01 6.08 19.83
C ASP A 67 -0.33 6.28 19.09
N TRP A 68 -0.71 7.53 18.85
CA TRP A 68 -1.92 7.84 18.07
C TRP A 68 -1.76 7.50 16.59
N TYR A 69 -0.58 7.70 16.02
CA TYR A 69 -0.26 7.27 14.66
C TYR A 69 -0.35 5.74 14.52
N GLU A 70 0.17 5.00 15.50
CA GLU A 70 0.04 3.55 15.53
C GLU A 70 -1.42 3.10 15.62
N THR A 71 -2.22 3.79 16.44
CA THR A 71 -3.67 3.54 16.56
C THR A 71 -4.38 3.81 15.23
N PHE A 72 -4.03 4.88 14.53
CA PHE A 72 -4.55 5.17 13.18
C PHE A 72 -4.20 4.06 12.18
N GLN A 73 -2.95 3.57 12.20
CA GLN A 73 -2.50 2.55 11.27
C GLN A 73 -3.12 1.17 11.53
N LYS A 74 -3.15 0.75 12.81
CA LYS A 74 -3.59 -0.59 13.23
C LYS A 74 -5.11 -0.67 13.44
N GLY A 75 -5.77 0.46 13.68
CA GLY A 75 -7.17 0.48 14.05
C GLY A 75 -7.39 0.09 15.52
N GLY A 76 -8.63 -0.23 15.84
CA GLY A 76 -9.03 -0.70 17.17
C GLY A 76 -10.17 -1.69 17.07
N LEU A 77 -10.71 -2.11 18.22
CA LEU A 77 -11.78 -3.13 18.27
C LEU A 77 -13.04 -2.75 17.47
N LEU A 78 -13.29 -1.46 17.27
CA LEU A 78 -14.52 -0.92 16.68
C LEU A 78 -14.31 -0.26 15.31
N PHE A 79 -13.08 -0.20 14.81
CA PHE A 79 -12.77 0.46 13.55
C PHE A 79 -11.51 -0.13 12.91
N ASP A 80 -11.57 -0.31 11.60
CA ASP A 80 -10.45 -0.81 10.80
C ASP A 80 -9.31 0.22 10.81
N GLY A 81 -8.08 -0.30 10.84
CA GLY A 81 -6.88 0.52 10.66
C GLY A 81 -6.69 0.94 9.22
N TRP A 82 -5.91 2.01 9.01
CA TRP A 82 -5.55 2.44 7.66
C TRP A 82 -4.82 1.34 6.86
N GLN A 83 -4.03 0.49 7.53
CA GLN A 83 -3.36 -0.64 6.88
C GLN A 83 -4.35 -1.63 6.27
N GLU A 84 -5.37 -2.02 7.04
CA GLU A 84 -6.42 -2.95 6.59
C GLU A 84 -7.22 -2.34 5.43
N ILE A 85 -7.63 -1.07 5.55
CA ILE A 85 -8.33 -0.35 4.48
C ILE A 85 -7.46 -0.30 3.22
N SER A 86 -6.16 -0.02 3.36
CA SER A 86 -5.22 0.05 2.23
C SER A 86 -5.06 -1.29 1.52
N ASP A 87 -4.92 -2.37 2.29
CA ASP A 87 -4.76 -3.72 1.74
C ASP A 87 -6.03 -4.17 1.00
N ASP A 88 -7.21 -3.87 1.54
CA ASP A 88 -8.49 -4.16 0.88
C ASP A 88 -8.68 -3.39 -0.43
N VAL A 89 -8.30 -2.11 -0.44
CA VAL A 89 -8.30 -1.28 -1.65
C VAL A 89 -7.37 -1.86 -2.71
N VAL A 90 -6.12 -2.17 -2.35
CA VAL A 90 -5.12 -2.71 -3.29
C VAL A 90 -5.52 -4.10 -3.80
N ALA A 91 -6.16 -4.92 -2.97
CA ALA A 91 -6.62 -6.24 -3.39
C ALA A 91 -7.69 -6.20 -4.49
N ARG A 92 -8.49 -5.14 -4.54
CA ARG A 92 -9.67 -5.03 -5.41
C ARG A 92 -9.46 -4.24 -6.71
N VAL A 93 -8.31 -3.57 -6.87
CA VAL A 93 -7.95 -2.92 -8.15
C VAL A 93 -7.30 -3.91 -9.13
N PRO A 94 -7.35 -3.65 -10.45
CA PRO A 94 -6.65 -4.46 -11.44
C PRO A 94 -5.14 -4.57 -11.16
N GLU A 95 -4.51 -5.70 -11.51
CA GLU A 95 -3.07 -5.96 -11.26
C GLU A 95 -2.16 -4.80 -11.70
N ARG A 96 -2.39 -4.27 -12.91
CA ARG A 96 -1.61 -3.15 -13.47
C ARG A 96 -1.69 -1.86 -12.64
N GLU A 97 -2.71 -1.73 -11.78
CA GLU A 97 -2.96 -0.54 -10.95
C GLU A 97 -2.56 -0.75 -9.48
N LYS A 98 -2.26 -1.99 -9.06
CA LYS A 98 -1.97 -2.32 -7.66
C LYS A 98 -0.79 -1.54 -7.09
N VAL A 99 0.32 -1.48 -7.84
CA VAL A 99 1.53 -0.82 -7.34
C VAL A 99 1.31 0.68 -7.15
N LYS A 100 0.72 1.34 -8.16
CA LYS A 100 0.37 2.77 -8.08
C LYS A 100 -0.60 3.04 -6.91
N THR A 101 -1.64 2.22 -6.78
CA THR A 101 -2.64 2.36 -5.71
C THR A 101 -2.00 2.17 -4.33
N LYS A 102 -1.13 1.17 -4.18
CA LYS A 102 -0.38 0.93 -2.93
C LYS A 102 0.49 2.12 -2.55
N VAL A 103 1.22 2.68 -3.51
CA VAL A 103 2.06 3.87 -3.30
C VAL A 103 1.22 5.07 -2.83
N SER A 104 0.10 5.35 -3.51
CA SER A 104 -0.80 6.45 -3.12
C SER A 104 -1.40 6.22 -1.73
N MET A 105 -1.90 5.02 -1.44
CA MET A 105 -2.49 4.71 -0.12
C MET A 105 -1.47 4.83 1.02
N LEU A 106 -0.23 4.39 0.80
CA LEU A 106 0.86 4.54 1.77
C LEU A 106 1.21 6.03 2.00
N ALA A 107 1.39 6.80 0.93
CA ALA A 107 1.71 8.22 1.03
C ALA A 107 0.58 9.02 1.70
N LEU A 108 -0.67 8.73 1.34
CA LEU A 108 -1.85 9.37 1.92
C LEU A 108 -2.00 9.02 3.40
N GLY A 109 -1.86 7.73 3.75
CA GLY A 109 -1.91 7.26 5.14
C GLY A 109 -0.86 7.92 6.03
N LEU A 110 0.35 8.10 5.52
CA LEU A 110 1.41 8.78 6.25
C LEU A 110 1.03 10.25 6.54
N LYS A 111 0.61 11.01 5.52
CA LYS A 111 0.20 12.42 5.68
C LYS A 111 -0.96 12.56 6.66
N ILE A 112 -2.01 11.76 6.46
CA ILE A 112 -3.21 11.79 7.29
C ILE A 112 -2.87 11.39 8.72
N GLY A 113 -2.18 10.27 8.90
CA GLY A 113 -1.86 9.72 10.20
C GLY A 113 -1.00 10.68 11.02
N CYS A 114 0.08 11.22 10.44
CA CYS A 114 0.99 12.15 11.13
C CYS A 114 0.30 13.46 11.53
N GLU A 115 -0.65 13.95 10.72
CA GLU A 115 -1.40 15.14 11.10
C GLU A 115 -2.47 14.84 12.16
N TRP A 116 -3.23 13.76 11.98
CA TRP A 116 -4.34 13.42 12.86
C TRP A 116 -3.88 13.02 14.27
N SER A 117 -2.67 12.49 14.40
CA SER A 117 -2.06 12.10 15.66
C SER A 117 -1.67 13.26 16.58
N LYS A 118 -1.62 14.48 16.04
CA LYS A 118 -1.33 15.70 16.82
C LYS A 118 -2.45 16.01 17.80
N GLU A 119 -2.18 16.92 18.72
CA GLU A 119 -3.20 17.38 19.67
C GLU A 119 -4.42 18.01 18.96
N ASN A 120 -5.60 17.81 19.55
CA ASN A 120 -6.87 18.15 18.91
C ASN A 120 -7.03 19.64 18.58
N ASP A 121 -6.37 20.50 19.33
CA ASP A 121 -6.40 21.96 19.22
C ASP A 121 -5.47 22.49 18.11
N VAL A 122 -4.49 21.71 17.67
CA VAL A 122 -3.52 22.09 16.64
C VAL A 122 -3.70 21.33 15.33
N ARG A 123 -4.27 20.12 15.36
CA ARG A 123 -4.43 19.28 14.17
C ARG A 123 -5.41 19.90 13.17
N LYS A 124 -5.09 19.80 11.90
CA LYS A 124 -5.91 20.28 10.79
C LYS A 124 -6.86 19.21 10.24
N ILE A 125 -6.55 17.93 10.48
CA ILE A 125 -7.38 16.80 10.06
C ILE A 125 -8.17 16.29 11.26
N SER A 126 -9.49 16.31 11.15
CA SER A 126 -10.39 15.86 12.21
C SER A 126 -10.79 14.39 12.06
N THR A 127 -11.25 13.79 13.15
CA THR A 127 -11.80 12.42 13.14
C THR A 127 -13.00 12.26 12.21
N ASP A 128 -13.80 13.31 12.00
CA ASP A 128 -14.95 13.22 11.09
C ASP A 128 -14.53 13.20 9.62
N MET A 129 -13.46 13.91 9.27
CA MET A 129 -12.85 13.81 7.93
C MET A 129 -12.33 12.39 7.67
N LEU A 130 -11.67 11.77 8.65
CA LEU A 130 -11.24 10.37 8.53
C LEU A 130 -12.41 9.42 8.26
N LYS A 131 -13.50 9.58 9.01
CA LYS A 131 -14.70 8.74 8.83
C LYS A 131 -15.29 8.92 7.44
N ASP A 132 -15.37 10.15 6.95
CA ASP A 132 -15.99 10.44 5.66
C ASP A 132 -15.11 9.96 4.50
N TRP A 133 -13.80 10.19 4.56
CA TRP A 133 -12.85 9.62 3.60
C TRP A 133 -12.87 8.09 3.61
N GLY A 134 -12.84 7.47 4.79
CA GLY A 134 -12.92 6.01 4.93
C GLY A 134 -14.20 5.43 4.33
N LYS A 135 -15.37 6.04 4.61
CA LYS A 135 -16.64 5.63 4.00
C LYS A 135 -16.64 5.77 2.48
N VAL A 136 -16.11 6.87 1.95
CA VAL A 136 -16.07 7.10 0.50
C VAL A 136 -15.15 6.09 -0.16
N ILE A 137 -13.96 5.82 0.40
CA ILE A 137 -13.04 4.79 -0.07
C ILE A 137 -13.72 3.42 -0.09
N GLN A 138 -14.26 2.97 1.05
CA GLN A 138 -14.90 1.66 1.16
C GLN A 138 -16.11 1.52 0.22
N LYS A 139 -16.95 2.56 0.12
CA LYS A 139 -18.10 2.56 -0.80
C LYS A 139 -17.66 2.42 -2.25
N THR A 140 -16.65 3.18 -2.66
CA THR A 140 -16.14 3.18 -4.04
C THR A 140 -15.52 1.84 -4.37
N VAL A 141 -14.66 1.31 -3.49
CA VAL A 141 -14.05 0.00 -3.72
C VAL A 141 -15.08 -1.13 -3.77
N ASN A 142 -16.19 -1.03 -3.04
CA ASN A 142 -17.26 -2.04 -3.10
C ASN A 142 -18.18 -1.92 -4.33
N LYS A 143 -18.41 -0.71 -4.85
CA LYS A 143 -19.42 -0.45 -5.90
C LYS A 143 -18.84 -0.14 -7.27
N SER A 144 -17.74 0.60 -7.30
CA SER A 144 -17.08 1.12 -8.49
C SER A 144 -15.54 1.07 -8.34
N PRO A 145 -14.91 -0.12 -8.26
CA PRO A 145 -13.46 -0.24 -8.02
C PRO A 145 -12.60 0.54 -9.01
N HIS A 146 -13.07 0.71 -10.25
CA HIS A 146 -12.37 1.47 -11.30
C HIS A 146 -12.29 2.98 -11.04
N GLU A 147 -13.13 3.52 -10.14
CA GLU A 147 -13.15 4.94 -9.77
C GLU A 147 -12.24 5.24 -8.57
N ILE A 148 -11.66 4.22 -7.92
CA ILE A 148 -10.92 4.43 -6.67
C ILE A 148 -9.70 5.33 -6.83
N SER A 149 -9.04 5.28 -7.98
CA SER A 149 -7.89 6.15 -8.26
C SER A 149 -8.27 7.63 -8.26
N VAL A 150 -9.46 7.97 -8.79
CA VAL A 150 -10.00 9.34 -8.79
C VAL A 150 -10.33 9.79 -7.36
N VAL A 151 -10.94 8.89 -6.57
CA VAL A 151 -11.28 9.16 -5.16
C VAL A 151 -10.02 9.40 -4.32
N ILE A 152 -9.01 8.53 -4.44
CA ILE A 152 -7.75 8.68 -3.71
C ILE A 152 -7.11 10.02 -4.07
N SER A 153 -7.00 10.37 -5.36
CA SER A 153 -6.42 11.65 -5.77
C SER A 153 -7.23 12.86 -5.29
N SER A 154 -8.56 12.76 -5.21
CA SER A 154 -9.39 13.82 -4.63
C SER A 154 -9.09 14.04 -3.14
N ILE A 155 -8.91 12.95 -2.38
CA ILE A 155 -8.58 13.02 -0.95
C ILE A 155 -7.15 13.53 -0.77
N GLU A 156 -6.19 13.08 -1.58
CA GLU A 156 -4.81 13.61 -1.60
C GLU A 156 -4.80 15.13 -1.78
N HIS A 157 -5.56 15.65 -2.76
CA HIS A 157 -5.68 17.08 -2.99
C HIS A 157 -6.35 17.82 -1.83
N GLU A 158 -7.32 17.22 -1.15
CA GLU A 158 -7.95 17.81 0.02
C GLU A 158 -6.98 17.88 1.20
N VAL A 159 -6.26 16.78 1.48
CA VAL A 159 -5.20 16.73 2.50
C VAL A 159 -4.14 17.78 2.22
N ASP A 160 -3.66 17.90 0.99
CA ASP A 160 -2.65 18.90 0.63
C ASP A 160 -3.15 20.33 0.88
N ARG A 161 -4.43 20.64 0.58
CA ARG A 161 -5.01 21.97 0.89
C ARG A 161 -5.15 22.26 2.37
N LEU A 162 -5.25 21.24 3.22
CA LEU A 162 -5.32 21.43 4.67
C LEU A 162 -3.92 21.68 5.21
N LEU A 163 -2.93 20.93 4.74
CA LEU A 163 -1.59 20.95 5.31
C LEU A 163 -0.76 22.17 4.88
N PHE A 164 -0.99 22.74 3.70
CA PHE A 164 -0.28 23.90 3.14
C PHE A 164 -1.15 25.15 3.05
#